data_AF-A0A357L4J0-F1
#
_entry.id   AF-A0A357L4J0-F1
#
_cell.length_a   1.000
_cell.length_b   1.000
_cell.length_c   1.000
_cell.angle_alpha   90.00
_cell.angle_beta   90.00
_cell.angle_gamma   90.00
#
_symmetry.space_group_name_H-M   'P 1'
#
loop_
_entity.id
_entity.type
_entity.pdbx_description
1 polymer ?
#
loop_
_entity_poly.entity_id
_entity_poly.type
_entity_poly.pdbx_seq_one_letter_code
_entity_poly.pdbx_strand_id
1 'polypeptide(L)'
;PGEPFLPDAAMLGARAAAASRRLWPQTEFLRAMLIAGEHADAAAIIDGLFGSYLAASPQGLWTDEFDAGGSGVSTAVPASILYHLLEAVCTAADTRQNDGR
;
A
#
# COMPACT_ATOMS: atom_id res chain seq x y z
N PRO A 1 -8.90 -1.51 16.08
CA PRO A 1 -8.99 -1.62 14.61
C PRO A 1 -7.75 -2.35 14.07
N GLY A 2 -7.93 -3.37 13.23
CA GLY A 2 -6.81 -4.12 12.65
C GLY A 2 -5.94 -3.26 11.73
N GLU A 3 -4.67 -3.62 11.57
CA GLU A 3 -3.77 -2.96 10.62
C GLU A 3 -4.23 -3.26 9.17
N PRO A 4 -4.38 -2.25 8.29
CA PRO A 4 -4.95 -2.43 6.94
C PRO A 4 -3.94 -2.97 5.91
N PHE A 5 -2.77 -3.44 6.35
CA PHE A 5 -1.66 -3.79 5.46
C PHE A 5 -1.34 -5.29 5.46
N LEU A 6 -0.88 -5.73 4.29
CA LEU A 6 -0.37 -7.08 4.09
C LEU A 6 1.12 -7.16 4.46
N PRO A 7 1.57 -8.25 5.12
CA PRO A 7 2.99 -8.54 5.28
C PRO A 7 3.64 -8.90 3.92
N ASP A 8 4.94 -8.66 3.76
CA ASP A 8 5.69 -8.84 2.50
C ASP A 8 5.78 -10.31 2.06
N ALA A 9 5.79 -11.25 3.01
CA ALA A 9 5.71 -12.68 2.70
C ALA A 9 5.02 -13.49 3.81
N ALA A 10 3.84 -14.02 3.50
CA ALA A 10 3.41 -15.31 4.03
C ALA A 10 3.60 -16.36 2.93
N MET A 11 4.83 -16.87 2.77
CA MET A 11 5.08 -17.97 1.84
C MET A 11 4.50 -19.26 2.43
N LEU A 12 3.65 -19.97 1.68
CA LEU A 12 3.04 -21.23 2.11
C LEU A 12 4.13 -22.22 2.55
N GLY A 13 4.20 -22.51 3.85
CA GLY A 13 5.17 -23.44 4.43
C GLY A 13 6.55 -22.87 4.79
N ALA A 14 6.82 -21.58 4.58
CA ALA A 14 8.05 -20.95 5.09
C ALA A 14 7.85 -20.44 6.52
N ARG A 15 8.90 -20.54 7.36
CA ARG A 15 8.93 -19.84 8.65
C ARG A 15 8.84 -18.35 8.37
N ALA A 16 7.85 -17.68 8.97
CA ALA A 16 7.65 -16.24 8.80
C ALA A 16 9.01 -15.54 9.01
N ALA A 17 9.55 -14.96 7.93
CA ALA A 17 10.60 -13.96 8.08
C ALA A 17 10.05 -12.85 8.99
N ALA A 18 10.93 -12.10 9.65
CA ALA A 18 10.49 -10.89 10.37
C ALA A 18 9.57 -10.11 9.43
N ALA A 19 8.30 -9.96 9.81
CA ALA A 19 7.24 -9.54 8.90
C ALA A 19 7.41 -8.07 8.55
N SER A 20 8.29 -7.76 7.60
CA SER A 20 8.32 -6.45 6.96
C SER A 20 7.14 -6.34 6.01
N ARG A 21 6.82 -5.11 5.60
CA ARG A 21 5.80 -4.83 4.61
C ARG A 21 6.31 -3.77 3.65
N ARG A 22 6.41 -4.13 2.37
CA ARG A 22 6.76 -3.18 1.32
C ARG A 22 5.53 -2.41 0.83
N LEU A 23 5.76 -1.33 0.08
CA LEU A 23 4.71 -0.45 -0.44
C LEU A 23 3.97 -1.08 -1.62
N TRP A 24 4.71 -1.68 -2.56
CA TRP A 24 4.11 -2.24 -3.78
C TRP A 24 2.97 -3.24 -3.53
N PRO A 25 3.01 -4.19 -2.56
CA PRO A 25 1.90 -5.11 -2.31
C PRO A 25 0.67 -4.37 -1.78
N GLN A 26 0.85 -3.26 -1.05
CA GLN A 26 -0.27 -2.48 -0.51
C GLN A 26 -0.99 -1.73 -1.62
N THR A 27 -0.25 -1.19 -2.59
CA THR A 27 -0.83 -0.55 -3.78
C THR A 27 -1.57 -1.57 -4.66
N GLU A 28 -1.06 -2.80 -4.78
CA GLU A 28 -1.79 -3.88 -5.47
C GLU A 28 -3.04 -4.32 -4.70
N PHE A 29 -2.95 -4.39 -3.37
CA PHE A 29 -4.09 -4.74 -2.54
C PHE A 29 -5.21 -3.69 -2.63
N LEU A 30 -4.85 -2.40 -2.61
CA LEU A 30 -5.79 -1.31 -2.87
C LEU A 30 -6.50 -1.48 -4.21
N ARG A 31 -5.76 -1.75 -5.28
CA ARG A 31 -6.34 -2.00 -6.61
C ARG A 31 -7.30 -3.18 -6.60
N ALA A 32 -6.92 -4.28 -5.95
CA ALA A 32 -7.78 -5.45 -5.84
C ALA A 32 -9.10 -5.13 -5.12
N MET A 33 -9.07 -4.37 -4.01
CA MET A 33 -10.28 -3.95 -3.30
C MET A 33 -11.16 -3.03 -4.14
N LEU A 34 -10.56 -2.08 -4.87
CA LEU A 34 -11.28 -1.19 -5.78
C LEU A 34 -11.97 -1.96 -6.92
N ILE A 35 -11.29 -2.94 -7.52
CA ILE A 35 -11.84 -3.78 -8.59
C ILE A 35 -12.96 -4.70 -8.05
N ALA A 36 -12.83 -5.19 -6.82
CA ALA A 36 -13.83 -6.02 -6.17
C ALA A 36 -15.08 -5.25 -5.70
N GLY A 37 -15.03 -3.90 -5.70
CA GLY A 37 -16.11 -3.07 -5.16
C GLY A 37 -16.11 -2.95 -3.64
N GLU A 38 -15.01 -3.33 -2.98
CA GLU A 38 -14.84 -3.27 -1.52
C GLU A 38 -14.38 -1.87 -1.09
N HIS A 39 -15.24 -0.88 -1.31
CA HIS A 39 -14.88 0.54 -1.15
C HIS A 39 -14.47 0.93 0.28
N ALA A 40 -15.06 0.28 1.30
CA ALA A 40 -14.72 0.55 2.69
C ALA A 40 -13.27 0.10 3.02
N ASP A 41 -12.88 -1.08 2.54
CA ASP A 41 -11.52 -1.61 2.71
C ASP A 41 -10.52 -0.78 1.89
N ALA A 42 -10.88 -0.43 0.66
CA ALA A 42 -10.08 0.47 -0.18
C ALA A 42 -9.81 1.82 0.52
N ALA A 43 -10.84 2.43 1.14
CA ALA A 43 -10.69 3.66 1.89
C ALA A 43 -9.75 3.51 3.10
N ALA A 44 -9.88 2.42 3.85
CA ALA A 44 -9.00 2.13 4.99
C ALA A 44 -7.52 1.97 4.55
N ILE A 45 -7.28 1.34 3.41
CA ILE A 45 -5.92 1.20 2.84
C ILE A 45 -5.39 2.57 2.42
N ILE A 46 -6.19 3.41 1.75
CA ILE A 46 -5.79 4.77 1.33
C ILE A 46 -5.37 5.60 2.55
N ASP A 47 -6.19 5.62 3.60
CA ASP A 47 -5.88 6.35 4.84
C ASP A 47 -4.59 5.82 5.47
N GLY A 48 -4.41 4.50 5.48
CA GLY A 48 -3.17 3.87 5.93
C GLY A 48 -1.95 4.34 5.13
N LEU A 49 -2.03 4.34 3.80
CA LEU A 49 -0.94 4.75 2.91
C LEU A 49 -0.50 6.20 3.20
N PHE A 50 -1.46 7.12 3.32
CA PHE A 50 -1.18 8.52 3.66
C PHE A 50 -0.64 8.71 5.08
N GLY A 51 -1.09 7.89 6.03
CA GLY A 51 -0.61 7.93 7.42
C GLY A 51 0.77 7.30 7.65
N SER A 52 1.33 6.58 6.67
CA SER A 52 2.59 5.85 6.84
C SER A 52 3.53 6.01 5.65
N TYR A 53 3.31 5.25 4.58
CA TYR A 53 4.16 5.16 3.40
C TYR A 53 4.38 6.52 2.71
N LEU A 54 3.35 7.36 2.64
CA LEU A 54 3.37 8.68 2.01
C LEU A 54 3.54 9.84 3.00
N ALA A 55 3.71 9.54 4.29
CA ALA A 55 4.04 10.52 5.34
C ALA A 55 5.56 10.79 5.43
N ALA A 56 6.33 10.41 4.40
CA ALA A 56 7.78 10.50 4.40
C ALA A 56 8.29 11.95 4.40
N SER A 57 9.53 12.12 4.89
CA SER A 57 10.26 13.37 4.86
C SER A 57 11.51 13.23 3.97
N PRO A 58 11.74 14.13 2.99
CA PRO A 58 10.91 15.28 2.65
C PRO A 58 9.55 14.91 2.03
N GLN A 59 8.58 15.82 2.16
CA GLN A 59 7.24 15.64 1.63
C GLN A 59 7.24 15.39 0.11
N GLY A 60 6.41 14.47 -0.34
CA GLY A 60 6.32 14.06 -1.75
C GLY A 60 7.16 12.84 -2.11
N LEU A 61 8.00 12.35 -1.18
CA LEU A 61 8.62 11.03 -1.29
C LEU A 61 7.77 9.96 -0.59
N TRP A 62 8.26 8.73 -0.61
CA TRP A 62 7.65 7.59 0.09
C TRP A 62 8.72 6.77 0.83
N THR A 63 8.28 6.08 1.87
CA THR A 63 9.04 5.00 2.51
C THR A 63 8.66 3.70 1.82
N ASP A 64 9.61 2.95 1.26
CA ASP A 64 9.27 1.70 0.55
C ASP A 64 8.97 0.52 1.49
N GLU A 65 9.63 0.44 2.65
CA GLU A 65 9.57 -0.74 3.52
C GLU A 65 9.49 -0.34 4.99
N PHE A 66 8.60 -1.02 5.71
CA PHE A 66 8.49 -0.97 7.16
C PHE A 66 8.80 -2.33 7.76
N ASP A 67 9.49 -2.37 8.90
CA ASP A 67 9.68 -3.59 9.67
C ASP A 67 8.43 -4.00 10.45
N ALA A 68 8.51 -5.15 11.14
CA ALA A 68 7.42 -5.67 11.96
C ALA A 68 7.06 -4.78 13.18
N GLY A 69 7.95 -3.83 13.55
CA GLY A 69 7.70 -2.84 14.58
C GLY A 69 7.04 -1.56 14.06
N GLY A 70 6.76 -1.48 12.75
CA GLY A 70 6.20 -0.29 12.11
C GLY A 70 7.22 0.82 11.90
N SER A 71 8.52 0.54 11.98
CA SER A 71 9.57 1.50 11.67
C SER A 71 9.92 1.45 10.19
N GLY A 72 9.99 2.61 9.53
CA GLY A 72 10.46 2.71 8.15
C GLY A 72 11.94 2.40 8.05
N VAL A 73 12.31 1.35 7.31
CA VAL A 73 13.69 0.84 7.21
C VAL A 73 14.33 1.09 5.84
N SER A 74 13.57 1.57 4.87
CA SER A 74 14.11 1.86 3.54
C SER A 74 15.04 3.07 3.55
N THR A 75 16.23 2.92 2.96
CA THR A 75 17.24 3.97 2.79
C THR A 75 17.16 4.65 1.43
N ALA A 76 16.30 4.17 0.53
CA ALA A 76 16.13 4.67 -0.82
C ALA A 76 14.65 4.89 -1.15
N VAL A 77 14.41 5.64 -2.23
CA VAL A 77 13.09 5.90 -2.80
C VAL A 77 13.07 5.33 -4.22
N PRO A 78 12.79 4.03 -4.40
CA PRO A 78 12.99 3.36 -5.68
C PRO A 78 11.96 3.83 -6.70
N ALA A 79 12.41 4.33 -7.85
CA ALA A 79 11.53 4.83 -8.91
C ALA A 79 10.50 3.79 -9.42
N SER A 80 10.78 2.49 -9.26
CA SER A 80 9.83 1.42 -9.58
C SER A 80 8.54 1.48 -8.76
N ILE A 81 8.57 2.05 -7.55
CA ILE A 81 7.34 2.21 -6.76
C ILE A 81 6.40 3.25 -7.38
N LEU A 82 6.93 4.20 -8.14
CA LEU A 82 6.13 5.26 -8.76
C LEU A 82 5.06 4.71 -9.72
N TYR A 83 5.37 3.68 -10.51
CA TYR A 83 4.37 3.13 -11.44
C TYR A 83 3.26 2.39 -10.67
N HIS A 84 3.57 1.70 -9.56
CA HIS A 84 2.55 1.07 -8.72
C HIS A 84 1.62 2.09 -8.06
N LEU A 85 2.18 3.19 -7.56
CA LEU A 85 1.41 4.32 -7.04
C LEU A 85 0.50 4.93 -8.13
N LEU A 86 1.05 5.13 -9.33
CA LEU A 86 0.29 5.68 -10.46
C LEU A 86 -0.87 4.76 -10.85
N GLU A 87 -0.63 3.46 -11.00
CA GLU A 87 -1.68 2.48 -11.32
C GLU A 87 -2.78 2.44 -10.26
N ALA A 88 -2.43 2.52 -8.98
CA ALA A 88 -3.40 2.57 -7.90
C ALA A 88 -4.27 3.83 -7.95
N VAL A 89 -3.67 5.00 -8.19
CA VAL A 89 -4.39 6.27 -8.33
C VAL A 89 -5.32 6.26 -9.55
N CYS A 90 -4.84 5.79 -10.71
CA CYS A 90 -5.66 5.67 -11.91
C CYS A 90 -6.85 4.75 -11.67
N THR A 91 -6.63 3.58 -11.04
CA THR A 91 -7.72 2.65 -10.70
C THR A 91 -8.76 3.33 -9.79
N ALA A 92 -8.32 4.03 -8.75
CA ALA A 92 -9.22 4.74 -7.85
C ALA A 92 -10.03 5.85 -8.56
N ALA A 93 -9.38 6.58 -9.48
CA ALA A 93 -10.04 7.62 -10.27
C ALA A 93 -11.08 7.04 -11.24
N ASP A 94 -10.80 5.87 -11.83
CA ASP A 94 -11.73 5.19 -12.73
C ASP A 94 -12.92 4.61 -11.97
N THR A 95 -12.71 3.93 -10.83
CA THR A 95 -13.78 3.43 -9.97
C THR A 95 -14.74 4.55 -9.57
N ARG A 96 -14.21 5.69 -9.11
CA ARG A 96 -15.03 6.86 -8.73
C ARG A 96 -15.89 7.38 -9.88
N GLN A 97 -15.41 7.35 -11.12
CA GLN A 97 -16.17 7.79 -12.30
C GLN A 97 -17.28 6.80 -12.66
N ASN A 98 -17.04 5.51 -12.44
CA ASN A 98 -18.01 4.45 -12.72
C ASN A 98 -19.13 4.38 -11.67
N ASP A 99 -18.83 4.61 -10.39
CA ASP A 99 -19.84 4.63 -9.32
C ASP A 99 -20.78 5.84 -9.41
N GLY A 100 -20.36 6.90 -10.11
CA GLY A 100 -21.15 8.12 -10.35
C GLY A 100 -22.03 8.08 -11.59
N ARG A 101 -22.01 6.98 -12.36
CA ARG A 101 -22.88 6.73 -13.52
C ARG A 101 -24.04 5.81 -13.16
#